data_AF-A0A9E5RSF3-F1
#
_entry.id   AF-A0A9E5RSF3-F1
#
_cell.length_a   1.000
_cell.length_b   1.000
_cell.length_c   1.000
_cell.angle_alpha   90.00
_cell.angle_beta   90.00
_cell.angle_gamma   90.00
#
_symmetry.space_group_name_H-M   'P 1'
#
loop_
_entity.id
_entity.type
_entity.pdbx_description
1 polymer ?
#
loop_
_entity_poly.entity_id
_entity_poly.type
_entity_poly.pdbx_seq_one_letter_code
_entity_poly.pdbx_strand_id
1 'polypeptide(L)'
;MPSPKPIVIGIRRENDSKFEARVPLIPAHLEQLSHQLGEQVSFIVQPSPLRTFSDQEYRRVGAIVQADLSDADIVLCIKEVYPEHLLDHKTYLVFAHVIKGQLSNMSVLQALMRRQITLIDYETITDESGKRTVFLVALRVKRGCLKP
;
A
#
# COMPACT_ATOMS: atom_id res chain seq x y z
N MET A 1 -4.23 20.80 25.60
CA MET A 1 -4.48 20.76 24.15
C MET A 1 -4.72 19.31 23.78
N PRO A 2 -5.73 18.96 22.97
CA PRO A 2 -5.87 17.58 22.51
C PRO A 2 -4.61 17.21 21.71
N SER A 3 -4.10 15.99 21.90
CA SER A 3 -3.02 15.45 21.09
C SER A 3 -3.44 15.47 19.60
N PRO A 4 -2.51 15.73 18.67
CA PRO A 4 -2.82 15.70 17.25
C PRO A 4 -3.36 14.32 16.87
N LYS A 5 -4.41 14.29 16.03
CA LYS A 5 -5.01 13.05 15.53
C LYS A 5 -3.91 12.22 14.85
N PRO A 6 -3.77 10.91 15.13
CA PRO A 6 -2.81 10.06 14.44
C PRO A 6 -3.09 10.04 12.94
N ILE A 7 -2.02 10.00 12.14
CA ILE A 7 -2.12 9.68 10.71
C ILE A 7 -2.47 8.20 10.59
N VAL A 8 -3.54 7.90 9.86
CA VAL A 8 -4.01 6.53 9.66
C VAL A 8 -3.50 6.00 8.32
N ILE A 9 -2.67 4.95 8.37
CA ILE A 9 -2.12 4.29 7.19
C ILE A 9 -2.92 3.00 6.92
N GLY A 10 -3.61 2.98 5.79
CA GLY A 10 -4.36 1.83 5.28
C GLY A 10 -3.51 0.95 4.37
N ILE A 11 -3.40 -0.35 4.67
CA ILE A 11 -2.84 -1.36 3.76
C ILE A 11 -3.98 -2.05 3.04
N ARG A 12 -4.14 -1.70 1.76
CA ARG A 12 -5.17 -2.27 0.89
C ARG A 12 -4.80 -3.70 0.48
N ARG A 13 -5.79 -4.57 0.31
CA ARG A 13 -5.59 -5.84 -0.39
C ARG A 13 -5.46 -5.59 -1.90
N GLU A 14 -4.60 -6.35 -2.55
CA GLU A 14 -4.44 -6.28 -4.01
C GLU A 14 -5.72 -6.72 -4.72
N ASN A 15 -5.91 -6.27 -5.97
CA ASN A 15 -7.02 -6.74 -6.80
C ASN A 15 -6.91 -8.25 -7.03
N ASP A 16 -8.00 -8.88 -7.50
CA ASP A 16 -8.11 -10.33 -7.69
C ASP A 16 -7.10 -10.87 -8.71
N SER A 17 -5.87 -11.07 -8.25
CA SER A 17 -4.76 -11.68 -8.96
C SER A 17 -4.34 -12.89 -8.15
N LYS A 18 -4.44 -14.08 -8.74
CA LYS A 18 -4.13 -15.36 -8.08
C LYS A 18 -2.68 -15.46 -7.58
N PHE A 19 -1.80 -14.55 -8.00
CA PHE A 19 -0.35 -14.65 -7.78
C PHE A 19 0.26 -13.42 -7.09
N GLU A 20 -0.54 -12.39 -6.79
CA GLU A 20 -0.02 -11.18 -6.12
C GLU A 20 -0.15 -11.31 -4.59
N ALA A 21 0.85 -11.94 -3.99
CA ALA A 21 0.92 -12.16 -2.54
C ALA A 21 1.76 -11.12 -1.79
N ARG A 22 2.36 -10.15 -2.50
CA ARG A 22 3.25 -9.14 -1.91
C ARG A 22 2.46 -8.10 -1.13
N VAL A 23 3.18 -7.33 -0.32
CA VAL A 23 2.63 -6.26 0.52
C VAL A 23 3.54 -5.04 0.49
N PRO A 24 2.98 -3.82 0.59
CA PRO A 24 3.79 -2.61 0.68
C PRO A 24 4.54 -2.53 2.02
N LEU A 25 3.94 -3.03 3.11
CA LEU A 25 4.55 -3.10 4.43
C LEU A 25 4.25 -4.45 5.10
N ILE A 26 5.28 -5.09 5.65
CA ILE A 26 5.16 -6.32 6.43
C ILE A 26 4.88 -5.98 7.91
N PRO A 27 4.38 -6.92 8.73
CA PRO A 27 4.12 -6.67 10.16
C PRO A 27 5.30 -6.06 10.92
N ALA A 28 6.53 -6.53 10.67
CA ALA A 28 7.73 -5.98 11.29
C ALA A 28 7.98 -4.50 10.95
N HIS A 29 7.59 -4.04 9.75
CA HIS A 29 7.66 -2.61 9.43
C HIS A 29 6.66 -1.79 10.24
N LEU A 30 5.47 -2.34 10.51
CA LEU A 30 4.46 -1.62 11.30
C LEU A 30 4.87 -1.51 12.76
N GLU A 31 5.45 -2.57 13.29
CA GLU A 31 6.06 -2.57 14.63
C GLU A 31 7.17 -1.51 14.72
N GLN A 32 8.09 -1.49 13.74
CA GLN A 32 9.16 -0.49 13.70
C GLN A 32 8.60 0.94 13.62
N LEU A 33 7.62 1.20 12.75
CA LEU A 33 7.01 2.53 12.60
C LEU A 33 6.26 2.94 13.87
N SER A 34 5.54 2.01 14.50
CA SER A 34 4.86 2.26 15.78
C SER A 34 5.87 2.62 16.88
N HIS A 35 7.03 1.95 16.92
CA HIS A 35 8.10 2.26 17.88
C HIS A 35 8.77 3.62 17.60
N GLN A 36 8.92 4.00 16.33
CA GLN A 36 9.58 5.25 15.94
C GLN A 36 8.67 6.48 16.08
N LEU A 37 7.39 6.33 15.76
CA LEU A 37 6.43 7.44 15.66
C LEU A 37 5.43 7.47 16.81
N GLY A 38 5.29 6.38 17.58
CA GLY A 38 4.37 6.29 18.70
C GLY A 38 2.92 6.53 18.29
N GLU A 39 2.19 7.31 19.09
CA GLU A 39 0.78 7.65 18.88
C GLU A 39 0.52 8.58 17.67
N GLN A 40 1.56 8.96 16.91
CA GLN A 40 1.39 9.78 15.71
C GLN A 40 0.90 8.97 14.50
N VAL A 41 0.99 7.64 14.56
CA VAL A 41 0.60 6.75 13.46
C VAL A 41 -0.28 5.62 13.96
N SER A 42 -1.25 5.22 13.13
CA SER A 42 -2.04 4.01 13.34
C SER A 42 -2.24 3.27 12.01
N PHE A 43 -2.57 1.99 12.09
CA PHE A 43 -2.63 1.13 10.90
C PHE A 43 -3.97 0.43 10.78
N ILE A 44 -4.55 0.51 9.59
CA ILE A 44 -5.72 -0.28 9.18
C ILE A 44 -5.28 -1.21 8.05
N VAL A 45 -5.68 -2.48 8.11
CA VAL A 45 -5.28 -3.50 7.14
C VAL A 45 -6.50 -4.21 6.60
N GLN A 46 -6.67 -4.21 5.28
CA GLN A 46 -7.72 -5.02 4.66
C GLN A 46 -7.42 -6.52 4.80
N PRO A 47 -8.41 -7.34 5.21
CA PRO A 47 -8.30 -8.80 5.16
C PRO A 47 -7.92 -9.29 3.77
N SER A 48 -6.98 -10.24 3.69
CA SER A 48 -6.61 -10.86 2.42
C SER A 48 -6.20 -12.32 2.58
N PRO A 49 -6.84 -13.26 1.85
CA PRO A 49 -6.45 -14.67 1.88
C PRO A 49 -5.22 -14.99 1.02
N LEU A 50 -4.83 -14.09 0.11
CA LEU A 50 -3.74 -14.31 -0.85
C LEU A 50 -2.39 -13.77 -0.37
N ARG A 51 -2.41 -12.87 0.60
CA ARG A 51 -1.22 -12.18 1.10
C ARG A 51 -0.26 -13.14 1.79
N THR A 52 1.04 -12.88 1.64
CA THR A 52 2.11 -13.68 2.26
C THR A 52 2.05 -13.69 3.80
N PHE A 53 1.59 -12.59 4.41
CA PHE A 53 1.45 -12.43 5.85
C PHE A 53 -0.03 -12.45 6.23
N SER A 54 -0.35 -13.24 7.25
CA SER A 54 -1.71 -13.43 7.73
C SER A 54 -2.26 -12.20 8.44
N ASP A 55 -3.58 -12.04 8.41
CA ASP A 55 -4.30 -11.03 9.19
C ASP A 55 -3.92 -11.08 10.68
N GLN A 56 -3.67 -12.28 11.23
CA GLN A 56 -3.31 -12.45 12.63
C GLN A 56 -1.93 -11.86 12.95
N GLU A 57 -0.97 -11.92 12.02
CA GLU A 57 0.34 -11.29 12.21
C GLU A 57 0.23 -9.77 12.28
N TYR A 58 -0.66 -9.16 11.47
CA TYR A 58 -0.94 -7.73 11.55
C TYR A 58 -1.63 -7.35 12.87
N ARG A 59 -2.60 -8.15 13.35
CA ARG A 59 -3.24 -7.91 14.65
C ARG A 59 -2.24 -7.94 15.81
N ARG A 60 -1.26 -8.85 15.76
CA ARG A 60 -0.23 -8.98 16.83
C ARG A 60 0.64 -7.74 16.97
N VAL A 61 0.87 -7.00 15.89
CA VAL A 61 1.64 -5.75 15.90
C VAL A 61 0.74 -4.51 16.10
N GLY A 62 -0.50 -4.70 16.54
CA GLY A 62 -1.42 -3.61 16.90
C GLY A 62 -2.20 -3.00 15.74
N ALA A 63 -2.15 -3.57 14.52
CA ALA A 63 -2.94 -3.08 13.40
C ALA A 63 -4.40 -3.52 13.49
N ILE A 64 -5.32 -2.64 13.10
CA ILE A 64 -6.75 -2.94 12.98
C ILE A 64 -6.99 -3.66 11.66
N VAL A 65 -7.58 -4.85 11.70
CA VAL A 65 -7.91 -5.60 10.48
C VAL A 65 -9.39 -5.46 10.15
N GLN A 66 -9.73 -4.71 9.11
CA GLN A 66 -11.11 -4.46 8.66
C GLN A 66 -11.17 -4.16 7.15
N ALA A 67 -12.33 -4.39 6.55
CA ALA A 67 -12.50 -4.21 5.10
C ALA A 67 -12.54 -2.74 4.67
N ASP A 68 -13.12 -1.86 5.49
CA ASP A 68 -13.25 -0.45 5.17
C ASP A 68 -11.96 0.33 5.49
N LEU A 69 -11.52 1.15 4.54
CA LEU A 69 -10.36 2.03 4.66
C LEU A 69 -10.77 3.52 4.66
N SER A 70 -12.06 3.85 4.82
CA SER A 70 -12.55 5.22 4.82
C SER A 70 -11.88 6.11 5.88
N ASP A 71 -11.46 5.52 6.99
CA ASP A 71 -10.73 6.21 8.07
C ASP A 71 -9.24 6.40 7.78
N ALA A 72 -8.69 5.77 6.73
CA ALA A 72 -7.29 5.95 6.35
C ALA A 72 -7.07 7.35 5.73
N ASP A 73 -5.96 7.98 6.07
CA ASP A 73 -5.48 9.21 5.43
C ASP A 73 -4.60 8.87 4.22
N ILE A 74 -3.81 7.80 4.36
CA ILE A 74 -2.89 7.28 3.35
C ILE A 74 -3.24 5.82 3.04
N VAL A 75 -3.39 5.48 1.77
CA VAL A 75 -3.65 4.11 1.30
C VAL A 75 -2.44 3.57 0.53
N LEU A 76 -1.92 2.44 1.00
CA LEU A 76 -0.78 1.75 0.40
C LEU A 76 -1.26 0.50 -0.35
N CYS A 77 -0.76 0.32 -1.57
CA CYS A 77 -0.88 -0.92 -2.34
C CYS A 77 0.27 -1.07 -3.34
N ILE A 78 0.54 -2.28 -3.79
CA ILE A 78 1.58 -2.57 -4.77
C ILE A 78 1.09 -2.21 -6.18
N LYS A 79 -0.07 -2.71 -6.59
CA LYS A 79 -0.59 -2.52 -7.95
C LYS A 79 -1.59 -1.38 -8.04
N GLU A 80 -1.93 -1.03 -9.28
CA GLU A 80 -2.98 -0.07 -9.58
C GLU A 80 -4.33 -0.47 -8.96
N VAL A 81 -5.11 0.52 -8.55
CA VAL A 81 -6.45 0.33 -7.98
C VAL A 81 -7.48 0.67 -9.06
N TYR A 82 -8.47 -0.20 -9.23
CA TYR A 82 -9.54 0.10 -10.17
C TYR A 82 -10.33 1.37 -9.77
N PRO A 83 -10.76 2.20 -10.73
CA PRO A 83 -11.45 3.47 -10.45
C PRO A 83 -12.63 3.39 -9.48
N GLU A 84 -13.35 2.29 -9.47
CA GLU A 84 -14.49 1.99 -8.60
C GLU A 84 -14.11 1.69 -7.14
N HIS A 85 -12.85 1.27 -6.90
CA HIS A 85 -12.32 0.96 -5.57
C HIS A 85 -11.51 2.13 -4.96
N LEU A 86 -11.36 3.24 -5.69
CA LEU A 86 -10.72 4.43 -5.19
C LEU A 86 -11.62 5.14 -4.17
N LEU A 87 -11.03 5.55 -3.05
CA LEU A 87 -11.66 6.36 -2.01
C LEU A 87 -11.33 7.84 -2.24
N ASP A 88 -12.34 8.69 -2.08
CA ASP A 88 -12.23 10.12 -2.36
C ASP A 88 -11.37 10.84 -1.31
N HIS A 89 -10.67 11.88 -1.73
CA HIS A 89 -9.86 12.77 -0.89
C HIS A 89 -8.77 12.06 -0.07
N LYS A 90 -8.21 10.96 -0.60
CA LYS A 90 -7.13 10.20 0.05
C LYS A 90 -5.77 10.45 -0.61
N THR A 91 -4.71 10.13 0.12
CA THR A 91 -3.37 9.97 -0.47
C THR A 91 -3.14 8.50 -0.81
N TYR A 92 -2.73 8.21 -2.04
CA TYR A 92 -2.41 6.86 -2.49
C TYR A 92 -0.92 6.75 -2.80
N LEU A 93 -0.27 5.71 -2.27
CA LEU A 93 1.13 5.38 -2.58
C LEU A 93 1.20 4.00 -3.24
N VAL A 94 1.36 3.98 -4.56
CA VAL A 94 1.14 2.79 -5.42
C VAL A 94 2.00 2.84 -6.68
N PHE A 95 2.21 1.71 -7.36
CA PHE A 95 2.65 1.71 -8.76
C PHE A 95 1.44 1.91 -9.67
N ALA A 96 1.10 3.17 -9.99
CA ALA A 96 -0.15 3.48 -10.68
C ALA A 96 -0.08 3.22 -12.20
N HIS A 97 1.15 3.15 -12.75
CA HIS A 97 1.40 3.00 -14.18
C HIS A 97 0.76 4.10 -15.06
N VAL A 98 0.40 5.26 -14.48
CA VAL A 98 -0.25 6.37 -15.21
C VAL A 98 0.74 7.35 -15.83
N ILE A 99 1.98 7.40 -15.32
CA ILE A 99 2.98 8.42 -15.68
C ILE A 99 3.37 8.37 -17.16
N LYS A 100 3.31 7.19 -17.78
CA LYS A 100 3.67 6.98 -19.19
C LYS A 100 2.57 7.40 -20.18
N GLY A 101 1.46 7.98 -19.69
CA GLY A 101 0.39 8.53 -20.53
C GLY A 101 -0.29 7.51 -21.45
N GLN A 102 -0.23 6.23 -21.09
CA GLN A 102 -0.80 5.16 -21.90
C GLN A 102 -2.33 5.27 -21.91
N LEU A 103 -2.94 5.20 -23.10
CA LEU A 103 -4.39 5.37 -23.29
C LEU A 103 -5.24 4.45 -22.39
N SER A 104 -4.75 3.24 -22.12
CA SER A 104 -5.42 2.28 -21.23
C SER A 104 -5.57 2.78 -19.79
N ASN A 105 -4.71 3.68 -19.33
CA ASN A 105 -4.62 4.11 -17.92
C ASN A 105 -5.20 5.52 -17.71
N MET A 106 -5.72 6.15 -18.76
CA MET A 106 -6.33 7.49 -18.68
C MET A 106 -7.61 7.50 -17.84
N SER A 107 -8.35 6.39 -17.80
CA SER A 107 -9.53 6.24 -16.93
C SER A 107 -9.17 6.33 -15.44
N VAL A 108 -8.04 5.72 -15.05
CA VAL A 108 -7.50 5.77 -13.68
C VAL A 108 -7.04 7.19 -13.37
N LEU A 109 -6.29 7.84 -14.27
CA LEU A 109 -5.86 9.22 -14.08
C LEU A 109 -7.06 10.18 -13.91
N GLN A 110 -8.07 10.07 -14.78
CA GLN A 110 -9.30 10.86 -14.67
C GLN A 110 -10.05 10.59 -13.36
N ALA A 111 -10.06 9.35 -12.88
CA ALA A 111 -10.66 9.01 -11.60
C ALA A 111 -9.91 9.65 -10.44
N LEU A 112 -8.56 9.57 -10.43
CA LEU A 112 -7.73 10.22 -9.42
C LEU A 112 -8.00 11.74 -9.34
N MET A 113 -8.08 12.41 -10.50
CA MET A 113 -8.39 13.84 -10.59
C MET A 113 -9.80 14.16 -10.07
N ARG A 114 -10.82 13.44 -10.54
CA ARG A 114 -12.23 13.69 -10.15
C ARG A 114 -12.46 13.47 -8.65
N ARG A 115 -11.79 12.47 -8.08
CA ARG A 115 -11.91 12.10 -6.66
C ARG A 115 -10.99 12.90 -5.74
N GLN A 116 -10.25 13.88 -6.29
CA GLN A 116 -9.29 14.71 -5.56
C GLN A 116 -8.27 13.89 -4.77
N ILE A 117 -7.75 12.84 -5.40
CA ILE A 117 -6.76 11.95 -4.80
C ILE A 117 -5.36 12.51 -5.04
N THR A 118 -4.56 12.52 -3.97
CA THR A 118 -3.12 12.77 -4.07
C THR A 118 -2.43 11.44 -4.39
N LEU A 119 -1.83 11.33 -5.58
CA LEU A 119 -1.04 10.16 -5.96
C LEU A 119 0.45 10.39 -5.69
N ILE A 120 1.07 9.50 -4.94
CA ILE A 120 2.51 9.34 -4.83
C ILE A 120 2.86 8.04 -5.57
N ASP A 121 3.57 8.12 -6.69
CA ASP A 121 3.92 6.93 -7.46
C ASP A 121 5.28 6.38 -7.00
N TYR A 122 5.30 5.11 -6.59
CA TYR A 122 6.55 4.44 -6.20
C TYR A 122 7.61 4.49 -7.31
N GLU A 123 7.23 4.52 -8.59
CA GLU A 123 8.16 4.59 -9.73
C GLU A 123 8.98 5.89 -9.73
N THR A 124 8.47 6.95 -9.09
CA THR A 124 9.09 8.30 -9.06
C THR A 124 9.86 8.63 -7.79
N ILE A 125 9.91 7.72 -6.82
CA ILE A 125 10.67 7.97 -5.59
C ILE A 125 12.16 7.77 -5.87
N THR A 126 12.89 8.89 -5.88
CA THR A 126 14.34 8.94 -6.13
C THR A 126 15.09 9.51 -4.93
N ASP A 127 16.37 9.15 -4.80
CA ASP A 127 17.29 9.83 -3.91
C ASP A 127 17.74 11.18 -4.48
N GLU A 128 18.61 11.89 -3.74
CA GLU A 128 19.17 13.19 -4.14
C GLU A 128 19.95 13.15 -5.46
N SER A 129 20.42 11.97 -5.87
CA SER A 129 21.12 11.75 -7.15
C SER A 129 20.18 11.41 -8.31
N GLY A 130 18.86 11.39 -8.07
CA GLY A 130 17.85 11.00 -9.05
C GLY A 130 17.76 9.50 -9.28
N LYS A 131 18.42 8.68 -8.45
CA LYS A 131 18.35 7.22 -8.55
C LYS A 131 17.11 6.72 -7.81
N ARG A 132 16.31 5.89 -8.48
CA ARG A 132 15.12 5.28 -7.86
C ARG A 132 15.52 4.48 -6.61
N THR A 133 14.75 4.59 -5.53
CA THR A 133 15.02 3.90 -4.26
C THR A 133 14.09 2.72 -4.01
N VAL A 134 12.89 2.73 -4.61
CA VAL A 134 11.90 1.66 -4.46
C VAL A 134 11.93 0.73 -5.67
N PHE A 135 12.15 -0.56 -5.42
CA PHE A 135 12.14 -1.60 -6.44
C PHE A 135 11.34 -2.81 -5.96
N LEU A 136 10.60 -3.43 -6.88
CA LEU A 136 9.85 -4.65 -6.64
C LEU A 136 10.71 -5.94 -6.76
N VAL A 137 12.03 -5.81 -6.89
CA VAL A 137 12.95 -6.92 -7.19
C VAL A 137 13.74 -7.30 -5.95
N ALA A 138 13.05 -7.86 -4.96
CA ALA A 138 13.68 -8.70 -3.94
C ALA A 138 12.86 -9.99 -3.81
N LEU A 139 12.88 -10.81 -4.87
CA LEU A 139 12.40 -12.17 -4.79
C LEU A 139 13.43 -13.00 -4.05
N ARG A 140 13.16 -13.36 -2.80
CA ARG A 140 13.89 -14.45 -2.14
C ARG A 140 13.49 -15.75 -2.84
N VAL A 141 14.23 -16.15 -3.86
CA VAL A 141 14.15 -17.50 -4.42
C VAL A 141 14.58 -18.46 -3.32
N LYS A 142 13.63 -19.06 -2.59
CA LYS A 142 13.93 -20.23 -1.77
C LYS A 142 14.28 -21.36 -2.74
N ARG A 143 15.57 -21.67 -2.90
CA ARG A 143 16.03 -22.94 -3.49
C ARG A 143 15.40 -24.06 -2.65
N GLY A 144 14.39 -24.75 -3.17
CA GLY A 144 13.79 -25.87 -2.44
C GLY A 144 12.54 -26.55 -3.03
N CYS A 145 11.93 -26.05 -4.11
CA CYS A 145 10.72 -26.70 -4.68
C CYS A 145 10.79 -26.91 -6.20
N LEU A 146 11.93 -27.39 -6.69
CA LEU A 146 11.94 -28.23 -7.89
C LEU A 146 12.28 -29.63 -7.42
N LYS A 147 11.25 -30.45 -7.20
CA LYS A 147 11.42 -31.91 -7.25
C LYS A 147 11.41 -32.32 -8.72
N PRO A 148 12.25 -33.30 -9.10
CA PRO A 148 12.43 -33.73 -10.50
C PRO A 148 11.13 -34.25 -11.13
#